data_AF-A0A2V5M4T5-F1
#
_entry.id   AF-A0A2V5M4T5-F1
#
_cell.length_a   1.000
_cell.length_b   1.000
_cell.length_c   1.000
_cell.angle_alpha   90.00
_cell.angle_beta   90.00
_cell.angle_gamma   90.00
#
_symmetry.space_group_name_H-M   'P 1'
#
loop_
_entity.id
_entity.type
_entity.pdbx_description
1 polymer ?
#
loop_
_entity_poly.entity_id
_entity_poly.type
_entity_poly.pdbx_seq_one_letter_code
_entity_poly.pdbx_strand_id
1 'polypeptide(L)'
;ASLYANNRDNHFATLDYDKIAKRDGYIFVLGKASLLSQTSNRDLLVSVESDGGGSQFIKLNLRANPRKEDEVWSGWVTATEQADLSPVPDGQGIAVRYRVQREE
;
A
#
# COMPACT_ATOMS: atom_id res chain seq x y z
N ALA A 1 -6.01 -5.39 2.56
CA ALA A 1 -5.34 -4.71 1.42
C ALA A 1 -4.64 -5.76 0.58
N SER A 2 -4.63 -5.58 -0.74
CA SER A 2 -4.06 -6.53 -1.70
C SER A 2 -2.94 -5.84 -2.47
N LEU A 3 -1.76 -6.44 -2.46
CA LEU A 3 -0.59 -5.94 -3.18
C LEU A 3 -0.43 -6.70 -4.49
N TYR A 4 -0.48 -5.96 -5.59
CA TYR A 4 -0.32 -6.47 -6.94
C TYR A 4 1.05 -6.06 -7.48
N ALA A 5 1.68 -6.97 -8.19
CA ALA A 5 2.96 -6.74 -8.85
C ALA A 5 2.93 -7.30 -10.27
N ASN A 6 3.89 -6.87 -11.10
CA ASN A 6 4.14 -7.54 -12.37
C ASN A 6 4.49 -9.03 -12.18
N ASN A 7 4.42 -9.81 -13.26
CA ASN A 7 4.67 -11.27 -13.27
C ASN A 7 3.69 -12.13 -12.44
N ARG A 8 2.45 -11.68 -12.23
CA ARG A 8 1.40 -12.38 -11.45
C ARG A 8 1.78 -12.59 -9.97
N ASP A 9 2.71 -11.80 -9.48
CA ASP A 9 3.17 -11.80 -8.10
C ASP A 9 2.16 -11.02 -7.23
N ASN A 10 1.06 -11.69 -6.90
CA ASN A 10 -0.06 -11.11 -6.15
C ASN A 10 -0.04 -11.62 -4.72
N HIS A 11 0.08 -10.71 -3.76
CA HIS A 11 0.15 -11.02 -2.34
C HIS A 11 -0.86 -10.21 -1.53
N PHE A 12 -1.48 -10.84 -0.54
CA PHE A 12 -2.28 -10.10 0.44
C PHE A 12 -1.37 -9.45 1.46
N ALA A 13 -1.67 -8.19 1.80
CA ALA A 13 -1.04 -7.55 2.95
C ALA A 13 -1.79 -7.97 4.22
N THR A 14 -1.08 -8.63 5.14
CA THR A 14 -1.58 -8.91 6.49
C THR A 14 -1.60 -7.60 7.26
N LEU A 15 -2.79 -7.19 7.69
CA LEU A 15 -3.00 -6.00 8.52
C LEU A 15 -2.98 -6.39 10.00
N ASP A 16 -2.26 -5.61 10.80
CA ASP A 16 -2.13 -5.79 12.24
C ASP A 16 -3.15 -4.87 12.94
N TYR A 17 -4.34 -5.42 13.18
CA TYR A 17 -5.47 -4.68 13.76
C TYR A 17 -5.25 -4.34 15.25
N ASP A 18 -4.44 -5.12 15.96
CA ASP A 18 -4.10 -4.86 17.37
C ASP A 18 -3.21 -3.63 17.53
N LYS A 19 -2.54 -3.22 16.44
CA LYS A 19 -1.67 -2.02 16.40
C LYS A 19 -2.33 -0.82 15.73
N ILE A 20 -3.65 -0.81 15.59
CA ILE A 20 -4.35 0.38 15.10
C ILE A 20 -4.11 1.56 16.04
N ALA A 21 -3.69 2.69 15.45
CA ALA A 21 -3.50 3.93 16.17
C ALA A 21 -4.34 5.04 15.55
N LYS A 22 -4.92 5.90 16.40
CA LYS A 22 -5.59 7.13 15.98
C LYS A 22 -4.71 8.32 16.38
N ARG A 23 -4.34 9.17 15.42
CA ARG A 23 -3.53 10.38 15.65
C ARG A 23 -3.92 11.45 14.64
N ASP A 24 -4.09 12.68 15.11
CA ASP A 24 -4.34 13.86 14.26
C ASP A 24 -5.53 13.69 13.29
N GLY A 25 -6.58 12.97 13.72
CA GLY A 25 -7.74 12.68 12.88
C GLY A 25 -7.59 11.51 11.89
N TYR A 26 -6.41 10.89 11.82
CA TYR A 26 -6.12 9.75 10.95
C TYR A 26 -6.12 8.42 11.70
N ILE A 27 -6.51 7.35 11.00
CA ILE A 27 -6.39 5.96 11.44
C ILE A 27 -5.17 5.35 10.75
N PHE A 28 -4.22 4.87 11.53
CA PHE A 28 -3.03 4.17 11.04
C PHE A 28 -3.20 2.67 11.27
N VAL A 29 -3.08 1.90 10.19
CA VAL A 29 -3.11 0.44 10.22
C VAL A 29 -1.75 -0.06 9.74
N LEU A 30 -1.06 -0.84 10.56
CA LEU A 30 0.20 -1.46 10.16
C LEU A 30 -0.09 -2.67 9.26
N GLY A 31 0.72 -2.87 8.21
CA GLY A 31 0.61 -4.03 7.35
C GLY A 31 1.95 -4.55 6.87
N LYS A 32 1.98 -5.83 6.48
CA LYS A 32 3.12 -6.49 5.82
C LYS A 32 2.62 -7.33 4.66
N ALA A 33 3.34 -7.29 3.54
CA ALA A 33 3.16 -8.20 2.42
C ALA A 33 4.53 -8.74 2.00
N SER A 34 4.62 -10.04 1.72
CA SER A 34 5.80 -10.63 1.08
C SER A 34 5.78 -10.30 -0.41
N LEU A 35 6.96 -10.21 -1.01
CA LEU A 35 7.18 -9.75 -2.37
C LEU A 35 8.36 -10.50 -2.97
N LEU A 36 8.27 -10.89 -4.25
CA LEU A 36 9.46 -11.34 -4.95
C LEU A 36 10.39 -10.14 -5.19
N SER A 37 11.69 -10.33 -4.92
CA SER A 37 12.67 -9.25 -5.01
C SER A 37 12.91 -8.80 -6.46
N GLN A 38 12.71 -9.68 -7.44
CA GLN A 38 13.04 -9.42 -8.84
C GLN A 38 11.92 -8.72 -9.63
N THR A 39 10.71 -8.64 -9.08
CA THR A 39 9.58 -8.00 -9.76
C THR A 39 9.72 -6.47 -9.69
N SER A 40 9.14 -5.70 -10.63
CA SER A 40 9.06 -4.21 -10.58
C SER A 40 7.61 -3.74 -10.80
N ASN A 41 7.30 -2.44 -10.71
CA ASN A 41 5.93 -1.90 -10.87
C ASN A 41 4.92 -2.56 -9.91
N ARG A 42 4.78 -1.96 -8.72
CA ARG A 42 3.92 -2.47 -7.65
C ARG A 42 2.74 -1.55 -7.48
N ASP A 43 1.54 -2.12 -7.52
CA ASP A 43 0.30 -1.41 -7.27
C ASP A 43 -0.36 -2.02 -6.04
N LEU A 44 -0.59 -1.19 -5.03
CA LEU A 44 -1.32 -1.59 -3.84
C LEU A 44 -2.79 -1.19 -4.01
N LEU A 45 -3.69 -2.17 -3.96
CA LEU A 45 -5.11 -1.95 -3.84
C LEU A 45 -5.49 -1.94 -2.36
N VAL A 46 -6.07 -0.85 -1.90
CA VAL A 46 -6.62 -0.76 -0.56
C VAL A 46 -8.12 -0.58 -0.65
N SER A 47 -8.85 -1.45 0.05
CA SER A 47 -10.30 -1.41 0.14
C SER A 47 -10.70 -1.14 1.57
N VAL A 48 -11.58 -0.17 1.79
CA VAL A 48 -12.22 0.10 3.09
C VAL A 48 -13.70 -0.14 2.89
N GLU A 49 -14.23 -1.21 3.48
CA GLU A 49 -15.60 -1.67 3.20
C GLU A 49 -16.71 -0.76 3.76
N SER A 50 -16.38 0.29 4.52
CA SER A 50 -17.38 1.22 5.03
C SER A 50 -17.79 2.25 3.97
N ASP A 51 -18.99 2.04 3.42
CA ASP A 51 -19.93 3.07 2.98
C ASP A 51 -19.52 3.94 1.78
N GLY A 52 -19.16 3.28 0.67
CA GLY A 52 -19.06 3.94 -0.65
C GLY A 52 -17.68 4.50 -1.01
N GLY A 53 -16.70 4.37 -0.12
CA GLY A 53 -15.28 4.56 -0.45
C GLY A 53 -14.78 3.38 -1.29
N GLY A 54 -14.89 3.50 -2.62
CA GLY A 54 -14.39 2.48 -3.55
C GLY A 54 -12.94 2.10 -3.24
N SER A 55 -12.56 0.88 -3.60
CA SER A 55 -11.16 0.45 -3.49
C SER A 55 -10.25 1.43 -4.23
N GLN A 56 -9.07 1.73 -3.71
CA GLN A 56 -8.16 2.73 -4.28
C GLN A 56 -6.83 2.11 -4.66
N PHE A 57 -6.29 2.52 -5.81
CA PHE A 57 -4.98 2.09 -6.28
C PHE A 57 -3.89 3.07 -5.87
N ILE A 58 -2.79 2.52 -5.37
CA ILE A 58 -1.60 3.27 -4.99
C ILE A 58 -0.39 2.66 -5.69
N LYS A 59 0.23 3.44 -6.58
CA LYS A 59 1.48 3.06 -7.25
C LYS A 59 2.64 3.17 -6.25
N LEU A 60 3.24 2.04 -5.91
CA LEU A 60 4.44 2.00 -5.09
C LEU A 60 5.66 2.10 -6.00
N ASN A 61 6.51 3.07 -5.71
CA ASN A 61 7.80 3.25 -6.39
C ASN A 61 8.84 2.29 -5.80
N LEU A 62 8.61 0.99 -5.96
CA LEU A 62 9.52 -0.07 -5.56
C LEU A 62 10.29 -0.58 -6.79
N ARG A 63 11.62 -0.54 -6.69
CA ARG A 63 12.50 -1.10 -7.72
C ARG A 63 12.57 -2.61 -7.61
N ALA A 64 12.81 -3.26 -8.76
CA ALA A 64 13.35 -4.62 -8.75
C ALA A 64 14.73 -4.62 -8.07
N ASN A 65 15.02 -5.71 -7.35
CA ASN A 65 16.18 -5.91 -6.50
C ASN A 65 16.38 -4.74 -5.52
N PRO A 66 15.53 -4.63 -4.48
CA PRO A 66 15.63 -3.56 -3.51
C PRO A 66 17.02 -3.48 -2.87
N ARG A 67 17.48 -2.25 -2.65
CA ARG A 67 18.76 -1.92 -2.04
C ARG A 67 18.56 -1.52 -0.58
N LYS A 68 19.68 -1.37 0.13
CA LYS A 68 19.69 -0.92 1.54
C LYS A 68 18.95 0.40 1.76
N GLU A 69 18.96 1.30 0.79
CA GLU A 69 18.22 2.57 0.82
C GLU A 69 16.69 2.37 0.91
N ASP A 70 16.17 1.27 0.33
CA ASP A 70 14.72 0.99 0.32
C ASP A 70 14.23 0.45 1.68
N GLU A 71 15.15 0.14 2.61
CA GLU A 71 14.82 -0.26 3.98
C GLU A 71 14.40 0.94 4.85
N VAL A 72 14.61 2.16 4.36
CA VAL A 72 14.10 3.39 4.96
C VAL A 72 12.66 3.60 4.55
N TRP A 73 11.84 4.18 5.44
CA TRP A 73 10.47 4.55 5.12
C TRP A 73 10.43 5.52 3.94
N SER A 74 9.57 5.24 2.98
CA SER A 74 9.20 6.17 1.92
C SER A 74 8.52 7.42 2.51
N GLY A 75 8.43 8.46 1.69
CA GLY A 75 7.40 9.48 1.89
C GLY A 75 6.00 8.87 1.80
N TRP A 76 5.00 9.62 2.26
CA TRP A 76 3.60 9.23 2.08
C TRP A 76 3.22 9.30 0.59
N VAL A 77 2.58 8.25 0.11
CA VAL A 77 2.00 8.15 -1.22
C VAL A 77 0.49 8.05 -1.05
N THR A 78 -0.24 8.96 -1.70
CA THR A 78 -1.70 9.00 -1.62
C THR A 78 -2.29 8.42 -2.90
N ALA A 79 -3.38 7.68 -2.78
CA ALA A 79 -4.13 7.21 -3.92
C ALA A 79 -4.69 8.38 -4.72
N THR A 80 -4.62 8.28 -6.05
CA THR A 80 -5.19 9.26 -6.98
C THR A 80 -6.42 8.72 -7.69
N GLU A 81 -6.57 7.40 -7.76
CA GLU A 81 -7.60 6.71 -8.53
C GLU A 81 -8.30 5.66 -7.66
N GLN A 82 -9.63 5.57 -7.83
CA GLN A 82 -10.42 4.44 -7.38
C GLN A 82 -10.24 3.24 -8.33
N ALA A 83 -10.76 2.08 -7.95
CA ALA A 83 -10.66 0.85 -8.71
C ALA A 83 -11.48 0.88 -10.02
N ASP A 84 -12.46 1.76 -10.12
CA ASP A 84 -13.20 2.06 -11.35
C ASP A 84 -12.52 3.15 -12.21
N LEU A 85 -11.29 3.55 -11.85
CA LEU A 85 -10.49 4.59 -12.50
C LEU A 85 -11.04 6.02 -12.33
N SER A 86 -12.08 6.22 -11.52
CA SER A 86 -12.51 7.56 -11.14
C SER A 86 -11.50 8.23 -10.21
N PRO A 87 -11.41 9.57 -10.19
CA PRO A 87 -10.59 10.28 -9.23
C PRO A 87 -11.03 10.00 -7.80
N VAL A 88 -10.09 9.90 -6.87
CA VAL A 88 -10.44 9.82 -5.44
C VAL A 88 -10.96 11.18 -4.96
N PRO A 89 -12.15 11.27 -4.34
CA PRO A 89 -12.67 12.52 -3.80
C PRO A 89 -11.77 13.12 -2.72
N ASP A 90 -11.79 14.45 -2.62
CA ASP A 90 -11.02 15.18 -1.61
C ASP A 90 -11.35 14.69 -0.20
N GLY A 91 -10.31 14.45 0.61
CA GLY A 91 -10.44 13.96 1.98
C GLY A 91 -10.72 12.46 2.12
N GLN A 92 -10.90 11.72 1.01
CA GLN A 92 -11.12 10.27 1.03
C GLN A 92 -9.89 9.47 0.59
N GLY A 93 -8.80 10.15 0.24
CA GLY A 93 -7.53 9.56 -0.17
C GLY A 93 -6.91 8.67 0.90
N ILE A 94 -6.73 7.40 0.57
CA ILE A 94 -5.91 6.49 1.36
C ILE A 94 -4.45 6.84 1.08
N ALA A 95 -3.69 7.07 2.15
CA ALA A 95 -2.25 7.29 2.09
C ALA A 95 -1.50 6.09 2.70
N VAL A 96 -0.38 5.73 2.07
CA VAL A 96 0.53 4.70 2.57
C VAL A 96 1.95 5.20 2.56
N ARG A 97 2.75 4.68 3.50
CA ARG A 97 4.20 4.71 3.40
C ARG A 97 4.69 3.29 3.59
N TYR A 98 5.82 2.95 2.98
CA TYR A 98 6.33 1.59 2.99
C TYR A 98 7.85 1.61 3.16
N ARG A 99 8.39 0.46 3.54
CA ARG A 99 9.82 0.14 3.47
C ARG A 99 9.95 -1.33 3.14
N VAL A 100 11.06 -1.73 2.53
CA VAL A 100 11.35 -3.15 2.34
C VAL A 100 12.11 -3.69 3.54
N GLN A 101 11.94 -4.98 3.80
CA GLN A 101 12.77 -5.73 4.74
C GLN A 101 13.03 -7.08 4.11
N ARG A 102 14.22 -7.65 4.36
CA ARG A 102 14.47 -9.05 3.99
C ARG A 102 13.56 -9.93 4.85
N GLU A 103 13.04 -10.98 4.22
CA GLU A 103 12.37 -12.05 4.96
C GLU A 103 13.46 -12.83 5.72
N GLU A 104 13.19 -13.12 7.00
CA GLU A 104 14.08 -13.90 7.87
C GLU A 104 13.86 -15.40 7.70
#